data_AF-A0A2E6ZG38-F1
#
_entry.id   AF-A0A2E6ZG38-F1
#
_cell.length_a   1.000
_cell.length_b   1.000
_cell.length_c   1.000
_cell.angle_alpha   90.00
_cell.angle_beta   90.00
_cell.angle_gamma   90.00
#
_symmetry.space_group_name_H-M   'P 1'
#
loop_
_entity.id
_entity.type
_entity.pdbx_description
1 polymer ?
#
loop_
_entity_poly.entity_id
_entity_poly.type
_entity_poly.pdbx_seq_one_letter_code
_entity_poly.pdbx_strand_id
1 'polypeptide(L)' 'MTEPQDVQIVVPENVREVVSIVDRSLGSFMQRELVSASEVTDVLLDIRSALIRIEQPVADVKLDLSDVESEMEVSAQA' A
#
# COMPACT_ATOMS: atom_id res chain seq x y z
N MET A 1 10.52 23.19 33.88
CA MET A 1 10.17 23.57 32.50
C MET A 1 10.42 22.34 31.66
N THR A 2 9.37 21.72 31.13
CA THR A 2 9.48 20.51 30.30
C THR A 2 9.63 20.97 28.86
N GLU A 3 10.74 20.64 28.23
CA GLU A 3 11.00 20.93 26.82
C GLU A 3 9.98 20.16 25.95
N PRO A 4 9.34 20.77 24.95
CA PRO A 4 8.47 20.04 24.04
C PRO A 4 9.33 19.07 23.24
N GLN A 5 9.09 17.77 23.42
CA GLN A 5 9.72 16.76 22.56
C GLN A 5 9.17 16.96 21.14
N ASP A 6 10.07 17.23 20.18
CA ASP A 6 9.72 17.23 18.77
C ASP A 6 9.33 15.81 18.36
N VAL A 7 8.02 15.57 18.28
CA VAL A 7 7.48 14.30 17.80
C VAL A 7 7.60 14.29 16.27
N GLN A 8 8.63 13.60 15.77
CA GLN A 8 8.76 13.35 14.35
C GLN A 8 7.78 12.25 13.93
N ILE A 9 6.66 12.64 13.31
CA ILE A 9 5.68 11.69 12.76
C ILE A 9 6.29 11.04 11.51
N VAL A 10 6.73 9.80 11.64
CA VAL A 10 7.21 8.99 10.50
C VAL A 10 5.99 8.40 9.80
N VAL A 11 5.67 8.90 8.61
CA VAL A 11 4.59 8.37 7.77
C VAL A 11 5.13 7.17 6.97
N PRO A 12 4.52 5.97 7.13
CA PRO A 12 4.88 4.79 6.35
C PRO A 12 4.71 5.00 4.83
N GLU A 13 5.53 4.34 4.01
CA GLU A 13 5.53 4.51 2.56
C GLU A 13 4.20 4.08 1.90
N ASN A 14 3.59 2.99 2.38
CA ASN A 14 2.29 2.51 1.90
C ASN A 14 1.16 3.53 2.16
N VAL A 15 1.25 4.32 3.23
CA VAL A 15 0.31 5.41 3.51
C VAL A 15 0.49 6.54 2.51
N ARG A 16 1.74 6.90 2.19
CA ARG A 16 2.06 7.95 1.21
C ARG A 16 1.57 7.58 -0.19
N GLU A 17 1.76 6.33 -0.62
CA GLU A 17 1.26 5.81 -1.89
C GLU A 17 -0.27 5.91 -1.97
N VAL A 18 -0.97 5.46 -0.92
CA VAL A 18 -2.43 5.50 -0.89
C VAL A 18 -2.98 6.92 -0.90
N VAL A 19 -2.36 7.85 -0.17
CA VAL A 19 -2.72 9.27 -0.24
C VAL A 19 -2.58 9.80 -1.68
N SER A 20 -1.51 9.44 -2.39
CA SER A 20 -1.34 9.83 -3.79
C SER A 20 -2.43 9.26 -4.72
N ILE A 21 -2.93 8.05 -4.46
CA ILE A 21 -4.04 7.45 -5.22
C ILE A 21 -5.32 8.24 -4.97
N VAL A 22 -5.63 8.52 -3.69
CA VAL A 22 -6.81 9.31 -3.29
C VAL A 22 -6.76 10.71 -3.91
N ASP A 23 -5.64 11.41 -3.82
CA ASP A 23 -5.48 12.76 -4.37
C ASP A 23 -5.68 12.79 -5.88
N ARG A 24 -5.19 11.77 -6.60
CA ARG A 24 -5.41 11.62 -8.04
C ARG A 24 -6.90 11.41 -8.35
N SER A 25 -7.56 10.49 -7.64
CA SER A 25 -8.97 10.16 -7.86
C SER A 25 -9.91 11.31 -7.49
N LEU A 26 -9.56 12.13 -6.50
CA LEU A 26 -10.31 13.35 -6.15
C LEU A 26 -10.00 14.52 -7.08
N GLY A 27 -8.76 14.61 -7.58
CA GLY A 27 -8.33 15.63 -8.53
C GLY A 27 -9.15 15.63 -9.83
N SER A 28 -9.67 14.48 -10.26
CA SER A 28 -10.57 14.39 -11.42
C SER A 28 -11.91 15.10 -11.22
N PHE A 29 -12.37 15.24 -9.97
CA PHE A 29 -13.63 15.89 -9.60
C PHE A 29 -13.48 17.37 -9.22
N MET A 30 -12.26 17.91 -9.20
CA MET A 30 -12.02 19.31 -8.85
C MET A 30 -12.49 20.30 -9.94
N GLN A 31 -12.78 19.81 -11.14
CA GLN A 31 -13.49 20.58 -12.16
C GLN A 31 -14.98 20.52 -11.86
N ARG A 32 -15.64 21.69 -11.78
CA ARG A 32 -17.08 21.81 -11.49
C ARG A 32 -17.91 21.36 -12.69
N GLU A 33 -17.86 20.08 -13.00
CA GLU A 33 -18.56 19.44 -14.10
C GLU A 33 -19.56 18.41 -13.57
N LEU A 34 -20.57 18.12 -14.39
CA LEU A 34 -21.51 17.05 -14.08
C LEU A 34 -20.80 15.71 -14.32
N VAL A 35 -20.42 15.06 -13.23
CA VAL A 35 -19.86 13.71 -13.24
C VAL A 35 -20.97 12.67 -13.14
N SER A 36 -20.81 11.56 -13.85
CA SER A 36 -21.77 10.47 -13.81
C SER A 36 -21.74 9.77 -12.46
N ALA A 37 -22.88 9.19 -12.06
CA ALA A 37 -22.94 8.38 -10.83
C ALA A 37 -22.00 7.16 -10.89
N SER A 38 -21.74 6.63 -12.09
CA SER A 38 -20.74 5.58 -12.32
C SER A 38 -19.32 6.05 -12.00
N GLU A 39 -18.90 7.22 -12.50
CA GLU A 39 -17.56 7.75 -12.21
C GLU A 39 -17.36 8.02 -10.72
N VAL A 40 -18.38 8.56 -10.05
CA VAL A 40 -18.35 8.75 -8.59
C VAL A 40 -18.20 7.41 -7.86
N THR A 41 -18.91 6.37 -8.34
CA THR A 41 -18.82 5.03 -7.75
C THR A 41 -17.42 4.43 -7.93
N ASP A 42 -16.83 4.57 -9.11
CA ASP A 42 -15.49 4.05 -9.41
C ASP A 42 -14.42 4.71 -8.52
N VAL A 43 -14.48 6.04 -8.37
CA VAL A 43 -13.57 6.76 -7.46
C VAL A 43 -13.74 6.31 -6.00
N LEU A 44 -14.98 6.10 -5.54
CA LEU A 44 -15.22 5.59 -4.18
C LEU A 44 -14.67 4.16 -3.99
N LEU A 45 -14.76 3.31 -5.02
CA LEU A 45 -14.19 1.96 -5.00
C LEU A 45 -12.66 1.98 -5.00
N ASP A 46 -12.05 2.90 -5.73
CA ASP A 46 -10.59 3.10 -5.73
C ASP A 46 -10.10 3.57 -4.36
N ILE A 47 -10.76 4.57 -3.76
CA ILE A 47 -10.45 5.05 -2.41
C ILE A 47 -10.59 3.91 -1.40
N ARG A 48 -11.68 3.15 -1.45
CA ARG A 48 -11.89 1.99 -0.57
C ARG A 48 -10.78 0.96 -0.73
N SER A 49 -10.41 0.64 -1.97
CA SER A 49 -9.36 -0.33 -2.27
C SER A 49 -8.00 0.13 -1.75
N ALA A 50 -7.70 1.43 -1.87
CA ALA A 50 -6.47 2.01 -1.36
C ALA A 50 -6.43 1.99 0.18
N LEU A 51 -7.53 2.31 0.87
CA LEU A 51 -7.63 2.23 2.33
C LEU A 51 -7.44 0.79 2.85
N ILE A 52 -8.03 -0.21 2.18
CA ILE A 52 -7.85 -1.62 2.54
C ILE A 52 -6.36 -2.03 2.47
N ARG A 53 -5.58 -1.48 1.53
CA ARG A 53 -4.14 -1.75 1.43
C ARG A 53 -3.33 -1.17 2.60
N ILE A 54 -3.82 -0.10 3.25
CA ILE A 54 -3.18 0.43 4.47
C ILE A 54 -3.43 -0.51 5.65
N GLU A 55 -4.63 -1.09 5.74
CA GLU A 55 -5.00 -1.99 6.85
C GLU A 55 -4.34 -3.37 6.78
N GLN A 56 -3.89 -3.79 5.59
CA GLN A 56 -3.13 -5.02 5.44
C GLN A 56 -1.75 -4.84 6.10
N PRO A 57 -1.42 -5.60 7.16
CA PRO A 57 -0.05 -5.64 7.63
C PRO A 57 0.82 -6.09 6.46
N VAL A 58 1.95 -5.43 6.25
CA VAL A 58 2.97 -5.87 5.29
C VAL A 58 3.25 -7.32 5.68
N ALA A 59 2.76 -8.27 4.89
CA ALA A 59 3.03 -9.66 5.16
C ALA A 59 4.54 -9.80 5.02
N ASP A 60 5.25 -10.02 6.14
CA ASP A 60 6.62 -10.49 6.10
C ASP A 60 6.56 -11.82 5.34
N VAL A 61 6.86 -11.76 4.04
CA VAL A 61 6.94 -12.93 3.18
C VAL A 61 8.17 -13.68 3.67
N LYS A 62 7.97 -14.55 4.66
CA LYS A 62 8.98 -15.48 5.12
C LYS A 62 9.10 -16.56 4.06
N LEU A 63 9.98 -16.32 3.08
CA LEU A 63 10.37 -17.33 2.10
C LEU A 63 11.06 -18.46 2.87
N ASP A 64 10.39 -19.60 2.99
CA ASP A 64 11.01 -20.81 3.55
C ASP A 64 11.89 -21.42 2.44
N LEU A 65 13.21 -21.27 2.59
CA LEU A 65 14.20 -21.77 1.63
C LEU A 65 14.65 -23.20 1.96
N SER A 66 14.00 -23.88 2.91
CA SER A 66 14.34 -25.25 3.33
C SER A 66 14.38 -26.24 2.17
N ASP A 67 13.55 -26.03 1.15
CA ASP A 67 13.38 -26.97 0.04
C ASP A 67 14.46 -26.82 -1.04
N VAL A 68 15.17 -25.68 -1.07
CA VAL A 68 16.20 -25.39 -2.10
C VAL A 68 17.53 -26.08 -1.77
N GLU A 69 17.85 -26.29 -0.50
CA GLU A 69 19.08 -26.99 -0.10
C GLU A 69 19.04 -28.49 -0.45
N SER A 70 17.86 -29.12 -0.39
CA SER A 70 17.72 -30.55 -0.72
C SER A 70 17.95 -30.86 -2.22
N GLU A 71 17.69 -29.91 -3.12
CA GLU A 71 17.90 -30.13 -4.56
C GLU A 71 19.36 -29.93 -5.02
N MET A 72 20.15 -29.12 -4.28
CA MET A 72 21.56 -28.91 -4.59
C MET A 72 22.45 -30.08 -4.18
N GLU A 73 22.11 -30.82 -3.12
CA GLU A 73 22.91 -31.97 -2.66
C GLU A 73 22.81 -33.18 -3.60
N VAL A 74 21.68 -33.36 -4.31
CA VAL A 74 21.49 -34.50 -5.23
C VAL A 74 22.35 -34.38 -6.49
N SER A 75 22.69 -33.15 -6.92
CA SER A 75 23.45 -32.91 -8.15
C SER A 75 24.97 -33.09 -7.99
N ALA A 76 25.49 -33.14 -6.75
CA ALA A 76 26.92 -33.28 -6.48
C ALA A 76 27.40 -34.74 -6.37
N GLN A 77 26.49 -35.72 -6.48
CA GLN A 77 26.75 -37.13 -6.20
C GLN A 77 26.62 -38.06 -7.43
N ALA A 78 26.58 -37.50 -8.64
CA ALA A 78 26.51 -38.23 -9.93
C ALA A 78 27.85 -38.26 -10.68
#